data_AF-A0A933TTU9-F1
#
_entry.id   AF-A0A933TTU9-F1
#
_cell.length_a   1.000
_cell.length_b   1.000
_cell.length_c   1.000
_cell.angle_alpha   90.00
_cell.angle_beta   90.00
_cell.angle_gamma   90.00
#
_symmetry.space_group_name_H-M   'P 1'
#
loop_
_entity.id
_entity.type
_entity.pdbx_description
1 polymer ?
#
loop_
_entity_poly.entity_id
_entity_poly.type
_entity_poly.pdbx_seq_one_letter_code
_entity_poly.pdbx_strand_id
1 'polypeptide(L)'
;MAKTFTAYAAPMLWGPWTTIESHGGPIAFKIFYTPIGDTLVMGKVRYYKEKGKQVEEEFKDETTIRTADVWANIEVCFKGLPLGSTVEGEIE
;
A
#
# COMPACT_ATOMS: atom_id res chain seq x y z
N MET A 1 -12.00 12.60 -1.17
CA MET A 1 -11.29 12.72 -2.46
C MET A 1 -10.24 11.64 -2.42
N ALA A 2 -10.16 10.84 -3.47
CA ALA A 2 -9.12 9.84 -3.56
C ALA A 2 -7.76 10.51 -3.76
N LYS A 3 -6.73 9.91 -3.16
CA LYS A 3 -5.36 10.42 -3.19
C LYS A 3 -4.49 9.48 -4.00
N THR A 4 -3.78 10.03 -4.97
CA THR A 4 -2.90 9.26 -5.84
C THR A 4 -1.48 9.21 -5.29
N PHE A 5 -0.77 8.13 -5.57
CA PHE A 5 0.64 7.95 -5.23
C PHE A 5 1.39 7.21 -6.35
N THR A 6 2.71 7.36 -6.35
CA THR A 6 3.60 6.62 -7.24
C THR A 6 4.69 5.95 -6.42
N ALA A 7 5.02 4.72 -6.73
CA ALA A 7 6.07 3.97 -6.06
C ALA A 7 6.86 3.10 -7.04
N TYR A 8 8.06 2.69 -6.65
CA TYR A 8 8.87 1.76 -7.44
C TYR A 8 8.81 0.35 -6.87
N ALA A 9 8.46 -0.61 -7.72
CA ALA A 9 8.51 -2.04 -7.43
C ALA A 9 9.87 -2.59 -7.90
N ALA A 10 10.78 -2.83 -6.97
CA ALA A 10 12.10 -3.35 -7.31
C ALA A 10 12.03 -4.82 -7.79
N PRO A 11 12.92 -5.25 -8.70
CA PRO A 11 12.94 -6.63 -9.18
C PRO A 11 13.26 -7.59 -8.04
N MET A 12 12.37 -8.52 -7.73
CA MET A 12 12.56 -9.58 -6.74
C MET A 12 12.86 -9.10 -5.29
N LEU A 13 12.72 -7.81 -4.99
CA LEU A 13 12.96 -7.20 -3.68
C LEU A 13 11.81 -6.25 -3.32
N TRP A 14 11.51 -6.13 -2.03
CA TRP A 14 10.60 -5.09 -1.55
C TRP A 14 11.26 -3.72 -1.64
N GLY A 15 10.59 -2.78 -2.29
CA GLY A 15 10.99 -1.38 -2.33
C GLY A 15 10.87 -0.68 -0.96
N PRO A 16 11.23 0.61 -0.89
CA PRO A 16 11.06 1.39 0.32
C PRO A 16 9.58 1.58 0.67
N TRP A 17 9.30 1.72 1.96
CA TRP A 17 7.98 2.13 2.43
C TRP A 17 7.67 3.56 2.03
N THR A 18 6.46 3.78 1.51
CA THR A 18 5.94 5.09 1.08
C THR A 18 4.66 5.37 1.84
N THR A 19 4.61 6.50 2.56
CA THR A 19 3.37 6.96 3.21
C THR A 19 2.39 7.44 2.17
N ILE A 20 1.20 6.83 2.14
CA ILE A 20 0.13 7.18 1.19
C ILE A 20 -0.99 7.96 1.85
N GLU A 21 -1.26 7.74 3.14
CA GLU A 21 -2.28 8.48 3.88
C GLU A 21 -1.99 8.51 5.38
N SER A 22 -2.58 9.48 6.07
CA SER A 22 -2.62 9.57 7.53
C SER A 22 -4.07 9.54 8.00
N HIS A 23 -4.35 8.86 9.11
CA HIS A 23 -5.69 8.76 9.67
C HIS A 23 -5.71 9.10 11.16
N GLY A 24 -6.88 9.56 11.61
CA GLY A 24 -7.23 9.71 13.02
C GLY A 24 -8.50 8.95 13.30
N GLY A 25 -8.39 7.89 14.10
CA GLY A 25 -9.52 7.03 14.41
C GLY A 25 -9.72 5.89 13.41
N PRO A 26 -10.75 5.05 13.63
CA PRO A 26 -11.02 3.89 12.81
C PRO A 26 -11.72 4.28 11.50
N ILE A 27 -11.02 4.13 10.39
CA ILE A 27 -11.48 4.46 9.04
C ILE A 27 -11.22 3.24 8.14
N ALA A 28 -12.12 3.00 7.18
CA ALA A 28 -11.91 2.01 6.14
C ALA A 28 -11.32 2.70 4.92
N PHE A 29 -10.26 2.13 4.36
CA PHE A 29 -9.63 2.62 3.13
C PHE A 29 -9.59 1.52 2.09
N LYS A 30 -9.81 1.89 0.83
CA LYS A 30 -9.55 1.02 -0.31
C LYS A 30 -8.30 1.50 -1.03
N ILE A 31 -7.36 0.57 -1.24
CA ILE A 31 -6.07 0.85 -1.87
C ILE A 31 -6.02 0.07 -3.17
N PHE A 32 -5.66 0.75 -4.24
CA PHE A 32 -5.51 0.17 -5.57
C PHE A 32 -4.15 0.52 -6.13
N TYR A 33 -3.63 -0.34 -7.00
CA TYR A 33 -2.48 0.00 -7.81
C TYR A 33 -2.51 -0.65 -9.19
N THR A 34 -1.80 -0.04 -10.12
CA THR A 34 -1.55 -0.55 -11.47
C THR A 34 -0.07 -0.39 -11.79
N PRO A 35 0.65 -1.47 -12.16
CA PRO A 35 2.00 -1.36 -12.66
C PRO A 35 2.00 -0.71 -14.05
N ILE A 36 3.02 0.12 -14.32
CA ILE A 36 3.26 0.63 -15.67
C ILE A 36 3.91 -0.49 -16.48
N GLY A 37 3.22 -0.94 -17.53
CA GLY A 37 3.61 -2.09 -18.36
C GLY A 37 3.10 -3.43 -17.83
N ASP A 38 3.63 -4.53 -18.35
CA ASP A 38 3.09 -5.89 -18.11
C ASP A 38 3.78 -6.65 -16.96
N THR A 39 4.60 -5.96 -16.15
CA THR A 39 5.31 -6.59 -15.03
C THR A 39 4.33 -6.95 -13.91
N LEU A 40 4.36 -8.21 -13.47
CA LEU A 40 3.63 -8.61 -12.27
C LEU A 40 4.22 -7.92 -11.04
N VAL A 41 3.37 -7.29 -10.24
CA VAL A 41 3.76 -6.61 -9.00
C VAL A 41 2.98 -7.20 -7.82
N MET A 42 3.62 -7.26 -6.66
CA MET A 42 2.98 -7.52 -5.38
C MET A 42 3.07 -6.25 -4.52
N GLY A 43 1.94 -5.84 -3.95
CA GLY A 43 1.87 -4.77 -2.97
C GLY A 43 1.93 -5.32 -1.55
N LYS A 44 2.42 -4.49 -0.63
CA LYS A 44 2.35 -4.74 0.80
C LYS A 44 1.98 -3.44 1.49
N VAL A 45 0.96 -3.49 2.34
CA VAL A 45 0.50 -2.36 3.13
C VAL A 45 0.88 -2.56 4.59
N ARG A 46 1.32 -1.48 5.24
CA ARG A 46 1.61 -1.41 6.66
C ARG A 46 0.70 -0.37 7.30
N TYR A 47 -0.05 -0.80 8.31
CA TYR A 47 -1.02 0.06 9.01
C TYR A 47 -1.29 -0.46 10.42
N TYR A 48 -1.92 0.37 11.24
CA TYR A 48 -2.37 -0.02 12.57
C TYR A 48 -3.78 -0.61 12.49
N LYS A 49 -3.89 -1.91 12.78
CA LYS A 49 -5.14 -2.68 12.87
C LYS A 49 -5.62 -2.75 14.32
N GLU A 50 -6.86 -3.20 14.50
CA GLU A 50 -7.58 -3.38 15.78
C GLU A 50 -6.68 -3.49 17.02
N LYS A 51 -7.05 -2.74 18.07
CA LYS A 51 -6.27 -2.62 19.33
C LYS A 51 -4.88 -1.96 19.16
N GLY A 52 -4.68 -1.22 18.07
CA GLY A 52 -3.46 -0.44 17.84
C GLY A 52 -2.23 -1.31 17.52
N LYS A 53 -2.43 -2.50 16.96
CA LYS A 53 -1.33 -3.35 16.52
C LYS A 53 -0.95 -3.01 15.08
N GLN A 54 0.32 -2.69 14.84
CA GLN A 54 0.83 -2.56 13.48
C GLN A 54 0.89 -3.93 12.81
N VAL A 55 0.36 -4.01 11.59
CA VAL A 55 0.39 -5.21 10.75
C VAL A 55 0.95 -4.87 9.38
N GLU A 56 1.43 -5.90 8.69
CA GLU A 56 1.81 -5.84 7.28
C GLU A 56 1.01 -6.90 6.53
N GLU A 57 0.32 -6.50 5.47
CA GLU A 57 -0.54 -7.38 4.67
C GLU A 57 -0.16 -7.26 3.19
N GLU A 58 0.05 -8.39 2.52
CA GLU A 58 0.37 -8.45 1.08
C GLU A 58 -0.92 -8.48 0.27
N PHE A 59 -0.92 -7.83 -0.90
CA PHE A 59 -2.08 -7.75 -1.78
C PHE A 59 -1.71 -7.62 -3.25
N LYS A 60 -2.63 -8.09 -4.10
CA LYS A 60 -2.55 -7.99 -5.57
C LYS A 60 -3.65 -7.07 -6.05
N ASP A 61 -3.28 -6.09 -6.86
CA ASP A 61 -4.15 -5.10 -7.52
C ASP A 61 -4.91 -4.17 -6.56
N GLU A 62 -5.69 -4.71 -5.61
CA GLU A 62 -6.43 -3.96 -4.61
C GLU A 62 -6.47 -4.63 -3.23
N THR A 63 -6.72 -3.82 -2.19
CA THR A 63 -7.05 -4.30 -0.85
C THR A 63 -7.97 -3.31 -0.12
N THR A 64 -8.72 -3.80 0.85
CA THR A 64 -9.49 -2.96 1.77
C THR A 64 -8.97 -3.17 3.18
N ILE A 65 -8.58 -2.08 3.82
CA ILE A 65 -8.07 -2.10 5.20
C ILE A 65 -9.02 -1.34 6.12
N ARG A 66 -9.02 -1.71 7.40
CA ARG A 66 -9.72 -0.98 8.45
C ARG A 66 -8.74 -0.63 9.57
N THR A 67 -8.58 0.65 9.81
CA THR A 67 -7.60 1.15 10.78
C THR A 67 -8.12 1.08 12.22
N ALA A 68 -7.20 1.11 13.17
CA ALA A 68 -7.50 1.23 14.60
C ALA A 68 -7.81 2.68 15.00
N ASP A 69 -8.35 2.83 16.21
CA ASP A 69 -8.58 4.14 16.83
C ASP A 69 -7.27 4.76 17.35
N VAL A 70 -6.41 5.20 16.42
CA VAL A 70 -5.10 5.82 16.67
C VAL A 70 -4.83 6.92 15.64
N TRP A 71 -3.85 7.78 15.93
CA TRP A 71 -3.29 8.70 14.94
C TRP A 71 -2.03 8.09 14.33
N ALA A 72 -2.09 7.67 13.07
CA ALA A 72 -1.00 6.95 12.42
C ALA A 72 -1.01 7.10 10.89
N ASN A 73 0.07 6.62 10.27
CA ASN A 73 0.24 6.58 8.82
C ASN A 73 -0.11 5.21 8.25
N ILE A 74 -0.59 5.22 7.00
CA ILE A 74 -0.74 4.06 6.12
C ILE A 74 0.39 4.14 5.11
N GLU A 75 1.16 3.06 5.03
CA GLU A 75 2.34 2.98 4.16
C GLU A 75 2.24 1.78 3.23
N VAL A 76 2.81 1.88 2.04
CA VAL A 76 2.90 0.78 1.09
C VAL A 76 4.32 0.59 0.59
N CYS A 77 4.67 -0.64 0.26
CA CYS A 77 5.84 -0.96 -0.55
C CYS A 77 5.47 -2.01 -1.61
N PHE A 78 6.28 -2.07 -2.67
CA PHE A 78 6.01 -2.92 -3.82
C PHE A 78 7.22 -3.77 -4.20
N LYS A 79 6.94 -4.93 -4.79
CA LYS A 79 7.93 -5.86 -5.31
C LYS A 79 7.51 -6.32 -6.71
N GLY A 80 8.41 -6.18 -7.68
CA GLY A 80 8.19 -6.68 -9.04
C GLY A 80 8.65 -8.13 -9.19
N LEU A 81 7.97 -8.88 -10.07
CA LEU A 81 8.16 -10.31 -10.30
C LEU A 81 8.18 -10.63 -11.81
N PRO A 82 9.32 -11.05 -12.41
CA PRO A 82 10.69 -10.98 -11.91
C PRO A 82 11.36 -9.62 -12.14
N LEU A 83 10.79 -8.79 -13.00
CA LEU A 83 11.32 -7.47 -13.39
C LEU A 83 10.85 -6.38 -12.43
N GLY A 84 11.46 -5.19 -12.52
CA GLY A 84 10.98 -4.00 -11.83
C GLY A 84 9.90 -3.26 -12.62
N SER A 85 9.12 -2.42 -11.94
CA SER A 85 8.17 -1.52 -12.59
C SER A 85 7.86 -0.31 -11.69
N THR A 86 7.45 0.78 -12.31
CA THR A 86 6.80 1.89 -11.60
C THR A 86 5.34 1.53 -11.39
N VAL A 87 4.81 1.86 -10.23
CA VAL A 87 3.43 1.60 -9.83
C VAL A 87 2.73 2.93 -9.61
N GLU A 88 1.57 3.08 -10.23
CA GLU A 88 0.63 4.17 -9.94
C GLU A 88 -0.49 3.60 -9.07
N GLY A 89 -0.87 4.32 -8.02
CA GLY A 89 -1.90 3.83 -7.11
C GLY A 89 -2.76 4.95 -6.54
N GLU A 90 -3.84 4.51 -5.91
CA GLU A 90 -4.89 5.38 -5.38
C GLU A 90 -5.37 4.83 -4.04
N ILE A 91 -5.68 5.73 -3.10
CA ILE A 91 -6.31 5.43 -1.83
C ILE A 91 -7.56 6.30 -1.65
N GLU A 92 -8.67 5.67 -1.28
CA GLU A 92 -9.97 6.29 -1.00
C GLU A 92 -10.53 5.89 0.37
#